data_AF-A0A9Q3YXM5-F1
#
_entry.id   AF-A0A9Q3YXM5-F1
#
_cell.length_a   1.000
_cell.length_b   1.000
_cell.length_c   1.000
_cell.angle_alpha   90.00
_cell.angle_beta   90.00
_cell.angle_gamma   90.00
#
_symmetry.space_group_name_H-M   'P 1'
#
loop_
_entity.id
_entity.type
_entity.pdbx_description
1 polymer ?
#
loop_
_entity_poly.entity_id
_entity_poly.type
_entity_poly.pdbx_seq_one_letter_code
_entity_poly.pdbx_strand_id
1 'polypeptide(L)'
;MGLSVKNTNKAIQILEIIAGKSLKLYAYDEETKFKTDVILGADRKFDGSYESICMNVKNIPSDVLDEFEVRSHDIGNSSYIRNEWEEKTEETENLTQIGWF
;
A
#
# COMPACT_ATOMS: atom_id res chain seq x y z
N MET A 1 6.99 4.72 -12.75
CA MET A 1 6.56 5.80 -13.67
C MET A 1 5.32 6.32 -13.01
N GLY A 2 5.29 7.57 -12.53
CA GLY A 2 4.32 7.98 -11.50
C GLY A 2 2.86 7.64 -11.81
N LEU A 3 2.10 7.27 -10.77
CA LEU A 3 0.68 7.02 -10.83
C LEU A 3 -0.09 8.30 -11.15
N SER A 4 -0.90 8.27 -12.21
CA SER A 4 -1.86 9.33 -12.47
C SER A 4 -2.86 9.47 -11.31
N VAL A 5 -3.43 10.66 -11.11
CA VAL A 5 -4.42 10.93 -10.05
C VAL A 5 -5.58 9.91 -10.07
N LYS A 6 -6.05 9.52 -11.26
CA LYS A 6 -7.10 8.51 -11.42
C LYS A 6 -6.66 7.14 -10.90
N ASN A 7 -5.44 6.72 -11.25
CA ASN A 7 -4.87 5.45 -10.79
C ASN A 7 -4.61 5.47 -9.29
N THR A 8 -4.13 6.60 -8.74
CA THR A 8 -3.96 6.74 -7.29
C THR A 8 -5.30 6.60 -6.56
N ASN A 9 -6.36 7.26 -7.01
CA ASN A 9 -7.67 7.13 -6.37
C ASN A 9 -8.18 5.68 -6.40
N LYS A 10 -7.91 4.95 -7.49
CA LYS A 10 -8.26 3.53 -7.59
C LYS A 10 -7.40 2.66 -6.65
N ALA A 11 -6.11 2.94 -6.54
CA ALA A 11 -5.21 2.29 -5.59
C ALA A 11 -5.69 2.47 -4.15
N ILE A 12 -6.03 3.70 -3.76
CA ILE A 12 -6.58 4.00 -2.43
C ILE A 12 -7.82 3.16 -2.17
N GLN A 13 -8.77 3.13 -3.10
CA GLN A 13 -10.01 2.35 -2.93
C GLN A 13 -9.74 0.86 -2.74
N ILE A 14 -8.81 0.28 -3.51
CA ILE A 14 -8.43 -1.13 -3.34
C ILE A 14 -7.80 -1.36 -1.97
N LEU A 15 -6.91 -0.47 -1.52
CA LEU A 15 -6.26 -0.58 -0.21
C LEU A 15 -7.24 -0.40 0.95
N GLU A 16 -8.23 0.48 0.82
CA GLU A 16 -9.31 0.64 1.80
C GLU A 16 -10.21 -0.60 1.89
N ILE A 17 -10.48 -1.27 0.77
CA ILE A 17 -11.20 -2.56 0.74
C ILE A 17 -10.40 -3.62 1.50
N ILE A 18 -9.10 -3.74 1.19
CA ILE A 18 -8.20 -4.70 1.83
C ILE A 18 -8.07 -4.44 3.34
N ALA A 19 -7.97 -3.16 3.73
CA ALA A 19 -7.89 -2.78 5.14
C ALA A 19 -9.23 -2.93 5.88
N GLY A 20 -10.35 -3.10 5.16
CA GLY A 20 -11.70 -3.13 5.73
C GLY A 20 -12.14 -1.80 6.39
N LYS A 21 -11.41 -0.70 6.14
CA LYS A 21 -11.65 0.61 6.75
C LYS A 21 -11.13 1.72 5.85
N SER A 22 -11.67 2.93 6.01
CA SER A 22 -11.11 4.10 5.34
C SER A 22 -9.74 4.44 5.89
N LEU A 23 -8.83 4.83 5.00
CA LEU A 23 -7.44 5.10 5.30
C LEU A 23 -7.15 6.58 5.15
N LYS A 24 -6.42 7.14 6.11
CA LYS A 24 -5.83 8.46 5.96
C LYS A 24 -4.51 8.32 5.21
N LEU A 25 -4.34 9.13 4.18
CA LEU A 25 -3.11 9.21 3.42
C LEU A 25 -2.06 10.00 4.23
N TYR A 26 -0.90 9.40 4.44
CA TYR A 26 0.25 10.04 5.05
C TYR A 26 1.38 10.19 4.03
N ALA A 27 2.26 11.17 4.24
CA ALA A 27 3.52 11.20 3.53
C ALA A 27 4.29 9.91 3.88
N TYR A 28 4.87 9.26 2.87
CA TYR A 28 5.69 8.09 3.14
C TYR A 28 6.88 8.49 4.02
N ASP A 29 7.00 7.82 5.16
CA ASP A 29 8.05 8.07 6.15
C ASP A 29 8.56 6.73 6.71
N GLU A 30 9.88 6.59 6.76
CA GLU A 30 10.57 5.37 7.15
C GLU A 30 10.41 5.06 8.66
N GLU A 31 10.20 6.09 9.50
CA GLU A 31 10.05 5.89 10.95
C GLU A 31 8.65 5.39 11.34
N THR A 32 7.63 5.82 10.61
CA THR A 32 6.24 5.49 10.91
C THR A 32 5.76 4.22 10.22
N LYS A 33 6.40 3.79 9.12
CA LYS A 33 5.98 2.63 8.33
C LYS A 33 5.84 1.31 9.11
N PHE A 34 6.48 1.21 10.28
CA PHE A 34 6.45 0.02 11.14
C PHE A 34 5.52 0.15 12.36
N LYS A 35 5.02 1.35 12.66
CA LYS A 35 4.42 1.70 13.96
C LYS A 35 2.89 1.57 14.03
N THR A 36 2.23 1.08 12.99
CA THR A 36 0.76 0.94 12.97
C THR A 36 0.31 -0.29 12.23
N ASP A 37 -0.85 -0.84 12.62
CA ASP A 37 -1.48 -1.99 11.96
C ASP A 37 -1.76 -1.75 10.48
N VAL A 38 -2.05 -0.50 10.09
CA VAL A 38 -2.27 -0.09 8.70
C VAL A 38 -1.86 1.39 8.50
N ILE A 39 -0.76 1.65 7.78
CA ILE A 39 -0.40 3.00 7.29
C ILE A 39 -0.47 3.00 5.77
N LEU A 40 -1.14 4.00 5.20
CA LEU A 40 -1.13 4.31 3.78
C LEU A 40 -0.13 5.44 3.52
N GLY A 41 1.05 5.09 3.02
CA GLY A 41 2.11 6.03 2.66
C GLY A 41 2.09 6.33 1.16
N ALA A 42 2.29 7.59 0.79
CA ALA A 42 2.46 7.95 -0.61
C ALA A 42 3.50 9.06 -0.78
N ASP A 43 4.23 9.00 -1.90
CA ASP A 43 5.17 10.04 -2.30
C ASP A 43 4.51 10.92 -3.37
N ARG A 44 4.17 12.16 -2.99
CA ARG A 44 3.34 13.07 -3.79
C ARG A 44 4.22 14.01 -4.60
N LYS A 45 3.99 14.05 -5.90
CA LYS A 45 4.64 14.99 -6.82
C LYS A 45 3.99 16.38 -6.77
N PHE A 46 4.74 17.36 -7.29
CA PHE A 46 4.29 18.76 -7.38
C PHE A 46 3.02 18.95 -8.22
N ASP A 47 2.81 18.11 -9.24
CA ASP A 47 1.63 18.12 -10.11
C ASP A 47 0.39 17.45 -9.48
N GLY A 48 0.50 16.94 -8.24
CA GLY A 48 -0.56 16.24 -7.53
C GLY A 48 -0.68 14.75 -7.88
N SER A 49 0.14 14.23 -8.79
CA SER A 49 0.31 12.79 -9.01
C SER A 49 1.19 12.17 -7.93
N TYR A 50 1.36 10.85 -7.95
CA TYR A 50 2.14 10.13 -6.93
C TYR A 50 3.23 9.28 -7.57
N GLU A 51 4.43 9.27 -6.99
CA GLU A 51 5.49 8.32 -7.39
C GLU A 51 5.09 6.90 -7.00
N SER A 52 4.57 6.75 -5.79
CA SER A 52 4.13 5.48 -5.23
C SER A 52 3.03 5.68 -4.20
N ILE A 53 2.24 4.62 -3.99
CA ILE A 53 1.31 4.50 -2.87
C ILE A 53 1.38 3.07 -2.33
N CYS A 54 1.60 2.94 -1.03
CA CYS A 54 1.71 1.64 -0.40
C CYS A 54 1.06 1.63 0.98
N MET A 55 0.72 0.43 1.41
CA MET A 55 0.13 0.15 2.69
C MET A 55 0.89 -0.98 3.36
N ASN A 56 1.27 -0.78 4.62
CA ASN A 56 1.84 -1.85 5.44
C ASN A 56 0.75 -2.40 6.33
N VAL A 57 0.51 -3.71 6.26
CA VAL A 57 -0.55 -4.41 7.01
C VAL A 57 0.07 -5.52 7.83
N LYS A 58 -0.22 -5.56 9.13
CA LYS A 58 0.13 -6.70 9.98
C LYS A 58 -0.90 -7.81 9.88
N ASN A 59 -0.43 -9.05 9.84
CA ASN A 59 -1.27 -10.25 9.88
C ASN A 59 -2.36 -10.26 8.79
N ILE A 60 -2.02 -9.82 7.57
CA ILE A 60 -2.97 -9.83 6.46
C ILE A 60 -3.39 -11.27 6.13
N PRO A 61 -4.70 -11.58 6.12
CA PRO A 61 -5.18 -12.91 5.76
C PRO A 61 -4.82 -13.28 4.30
N SER A 62 -4.61 -14.57 4.03
CA SER A 62 -4.22 -15.04 2.69
C SER A 62 -5.29 -14.77 1.63
N ASP A 63 -6.57 -14.89 1.98
CA ASP A 63 -7.70 -14.57 1.09
C ASP A 63 -7.74 -13.08 0.72
N VAL A 64 -7.36 -12.20 1.65
CA VAL A 64 -7.27 -10.76 1.41
C VAL A 64 -6.05 -10.44 0.52
N LEU A 65 -4.93 -11.15 0.70
CA LEU A 65 -3.77 -11.05 -0.19
C LEU A 65 -4.11 -11.51 -1.61
N ASP A 66 -4.85 -12.61 -1.75
CA ASP A 66 -5.30 -13.11 -3.05
C ASP A 66 -6.23 -12.08 -3.73
N GLU A 67 -7.10 -11.42 -2.98
CA GLU A 67 -7.92 -10.32 -3.49
C GLU A 67 -7.07 -9.14 -3.97
N PHE A 68 -6.01 -8.76 -3.23
CA PHE A 68 -5.06 -7.75 -3.67
C PHE A 68 -4.37 -8.15 -4.98
N GLU A 69 -3.90 -9.39 -5.10
CA GLU A 69 -3.20 -9.88 -6.28
C GLU A 69 -4.09 -9.79 -7.53
N VAL A 70 -5.35 -10.20 -7.42
CA VAL A 70 -6.33 -10.09 -8.52
C VAL A 70 -6.58 -8.62 -8.89
N ARG A 71 -6.74 -7.75 -7.89
CA ARG A 71 -6.99 -6.31 -8.10
C ARG A 71 -5.73 -5.54 -8.47
N SER A 72 -4.53 -6.10 -8.33
CA SER A 72 -3.29 -5.41 -8.69
C SER A 72 -3.27 -5.00 -10.18
N HIS A 73 -3.90 -5.84 -11.03
CA HIS A 73 -4.05 -5.65 -12.48
C HIS A 73 -5.09 -4.59 -12.87
N ASP A 74 -5.91 -4.12 -11.92
CA ASP A 74 -6.91 -3.10 -12.18
C ASP A 74 -6.31 -1.71 -12.42
N ILE A 75 -5.05 -1.52 -12.05
CA ILE A 75 -4.30 -0.28 -12.24
C ILE A 75 -3.37 -0.47 -13.43
N GLY A 76 -3.78 0.06 -14.58
CA GLY A 76 -3.01 -0.02 -15.82
C GLY A 76 -1.77 0.88 -15.78
N ASN A 77 -0.71 0.44 -16.46
CA ASN A 77 0.58 1.14 -16.57
C ASN A 77 1.26 1.42 -15.23
N SER A 78 1.04 0.57 -14.22
CA SER A 78 1.75 0.63 -12.94
C SER A 78 2.35 -0.72 -12.60
N SER A 79 3.42 -0.70 -11.83
CA SER A 79 3.92 -1.88 -11.12
C SER A 79 3.25 -1.96 -9.75
N TYR A 80 3.12 -3.16 -9.20
CA TYR A 80 2.63 -3.36 -7.84
C TYR A 80 3.75 -3.84 -6.92
N ILE A 81 3.57 -3.61 -5.63
CA ILE A 81 4.48 -4.01 -4.56
C ILE A 81 3.75 -5.07 -3.74
N ARG A 82 4.46 -6.17 -3.44
CA ARG A 82 4.09 -7.14 -2.41
C ARG A 82 5.38 -7.60 -1.74
N ASN A 83 5.73 -6.97 -0.62
CA ASN A 83 6.94 -7.29 0.13
C ASN A 83 6.57 -7.79 1.52
N GLU A 84 6.97 -9.01 1.85
CA GLU A 84 6.92 -9.54 3.20
C GLU A 84 8.26 -9.25 3.88
N TRP A 85 8.26 -8.74 5.11
CA TRP A 85 9.51 -8.45 5.82
C TRP A 85 10.19 -9.74 6.27
N GLU A 86 11.45 -9.93 5.85
CA GLU A 86 12.25 -11.11 6.22
C GLU A 86 12.73 -11.07 7.67
N GLU A 87 13.14 -9.89 8.15
CA GLU A 87 13.55 -9.68 9.53
C GLU A 87 12.33 -9.67 10.45
N LYS A 88 12.25 -10.66 11.36
CA LYS A 88 11.16 -10.79 12.32
C LYS A 88 11.54 -10.16 13.66
N THR A 89 11.17 -8.90 13.83
CA THR A 89 11.18 -8.19 15.12
C THR A 89 9.73 -8.00 15.60
N GLU A 90 9.51 -7.58 16.85
CA GLU A 90 8.16 -7.29 17.37
C GLU A 90 7.39 -6.27 16.50
N GLU A 91 8.12 -5.35 15.85
CA GLU A 91 7.55 -4.32 15.00
C GLU A 91 7.26 -4.82 13.56
N THR A 92 8.03 -5.78 13.04
CA THR A 92 7.95 -6.24 11.64
C THR A 92 7.36 -7.64 11.47
N GLU A 93 7.12 -8.37 12.55
CA GLU A 93 6.53 -9.71 12.50
C GLU A 93 5.18 -9.68 11.77
N ASN A 94 5.05 -10.54 10.76
CA ASN A 94 3.87 -10.67 9.90
C ASN A 94 3.44 -9.36 9.22
N LEU A 95 4.37 -8.44 8.98
CA LEU A 95 4.13 -7.22 8.22
C LEU A 95 4.26 -7.50 6.72
N THR A 96 3.26 -7.08 5.95
CA THR A 96 3.29 -7.13 4.49
C THR A 96 3.03 -5.74 3.93
N GLN A 97 3.91 -5.29 3.04
CA GLN A 97 3.71 -4.08 2.25
C GLN A 97 3.03 -4.44 0.94
N ILE A 98 1.94 -3.75 0.64
CA ILE A 98 1.23 -3.84 -0.63
C ILE A 98 1.04 -2.46 -1.24
N GLY A 99 1.10 -2.30 -2.56
CA GLY A 99 0.99 -0.97 -3.17
C GLY A 99 1.29 -0.91 -4.67
N TRP A 100 1.52 0.30 -5.20
CA TRP A 100 1.86 0.56 -6.61
C TRP A 100 2.89 1.69 -6.78
N PHE A 101 3.62 1.69 -7.92
CA PHE A 101 4.61 2.70 -8.35
C PHE A 101 4.77 2.80 -9.89
#